data_AF-A0A9X3XIG5-F1
#
_entry.id   AF-A0A9X3XIG5-F1
#
_cell.length_a   1.000
_cell.length_b   1.000
_cell.length_c   1.000
_cell.angle_alpha   90.00
_cell.angle_beta   90.00
_cell.angle_gamma   90.00
#
_symmetry.space_group_name_H-M   'P 1'
#
loop_
_entity.id
_entity.type
_entity.pdbx_description
1 polymer ?
#
loop_
_entity_poly.entity_id
_entity_poly.type
_entity_poly.pdbx_seq_one_letter_code
_entity_poly.pdbx_strand_id
1 'polypeptide(L)'
;MLKEKLLPISIFSLAISLIISALIIANSMENNGRFIGDGISQGIFNITNTINQENNNNLDSKDILSLDEAARYLGISQERLTQVIIKDDSIPCVQISGEFIFSKNALEEWVKTSKFKM
;
A
#
# COMPACT_ATOMS: atom_id res chain seq x y z
N MET A 1 -52.42 51.66 2.39
CA MET A 1 -51.12 51.88 3.08
C MET A 1 -50.62 50.67 3.88
N LEU A 2 -51.46 49.91 4.61
CA LEU A 2 -50.99 48.77 5.43
C LEU A 2 -50.43 47.58 4.60
N LYS A 3 -51.07 47.24 3.47
CA LYS A 3 -50.65 46.14 2.58
C LYS A 3 -49.23 46.28 2.00
N GLU A 4 -48.81 47.51 1.73
CA GLU A 4 -47.51 47.78 1.10
C GLU A 4 -46.34 47.69 2.08
N LYS A 5 -46.61 47.81 3.40
CA LYS A 5 -45.62 47.57 4.45
C LYS A 5 -45.49 46.10 4.81
N LEU A 6 -46.51 45.29 4.56
CA LEU A 6 -46.52 43.84 4.88
C LEU A 6 -45.60 43.02 3.97
N LEU A 7 -45.44 43.44 2.72
CA LEU A 7 -44.62 42.77 1.71
C LEU A 7 -43.11 42.79 2.03
N PRO A 8 -42.49 43.94 2.39
CA PRO A 8 -41.09 43.92 2.84
C PRO A 8 -40.90 43.15 4.15
N ILE A 9 -41.86 43.20 5.07
CA ILE A 9 -41.77 42.47 6.35
C ILE A 9 -41.77 40.95 6.13
N SER A 10 -42.58 40.43 5.20
CA SER A 10 -42.57 39.00 4.89
C SER A 10 -41.28 38.57 4.18
N ILE A 11 -40.70 39.43 3.33
CA ILE A 11 -39.39 39.18 2.70
C ILE A 11 -38.29 39.11 3.75
N PHE A 12 -38.26 40.05 4.71
CA PHE A 12 -37.28 40.02 5.80
C PHE A 12 -37.45 38.80 6.71
N SER A 13 -38.69 38.47 7.06
CA SER A 13 -39.01 37.26 7.85
C SER A 13 -38.55 35.98 7.14
N LEU A 14 -38.80 35.88 5.84
CA LEU A 14 -38.37 34.76 5.00
C LEU A 14 -36.84 34.68 4.95
N ALA A 15 -36.15 35.79 4.73
CA ALA A 15 -34.70 35.82 4.67
C ALA A 15 -34.05 35.36 5.99
N ILE A 16 -34.58 35.81 7.13
CA ILE A 16 -34.10 35.41 8.46
C ILE A 16 -34.32 33.90 8.67
N SER A 17 -35.48 33.37 8.29
CA SER A 17 -35.78 31.94 8.39
C SER A 17 -34.83 31.08 7.54
N LEU A 18 -34.49 31.53 6.34
CA LEU A 18 -33.53 30.85 5.47
C LEU A 18 -32.11 30.85 6.07
N ILE A 19 -31.66 31.97 6.64
CA ILE A 19 -30.34 32.07 7.27
C ILE A 19 -30.24 31.12 8.49
N ILE A 20 -31.25 31.11 9.35
CA ILE A 20 -31.27 30.22 10.53
C ILE A 20 -31.27 28.75 10.09
N SER A 21 -32.08 28.41 9.09
CA SER A 21 -32.13 27.04 8.55
C SER A 21 -30.79 26.62 7.95
N ALA A 22 -30.14 27.51 7.20
CA ALA A 22 -28.83 27.26 6.61
C ALA A 22 -27.76 27.02 7.68
N LEU A 23 -27.77 27.78 8.78
CA LEU A 23 -26.83 27.61 9.89
C LEU A 23 -26.98 26.25 10.59
N ILE A 24 -28.22 25.81 10.82
CA ILE A 24 -28.49 24.50 11.45
C ILE A 24 -28.02 23.36 10.53
N ILE A 25 -28.32 23.45 9.23
CA ILE A 25 -27.89 22.45 8.24
C ILE A 25 -26.37 22.42 8.12
N ALA A 26 -25.70 23.58 8.07
CA ALA A 26 -24.25 23.67 7.99
C ALA A 26 -23.55 23.04 9.21
N ASN A 27 -24.00 23.33 10.43
CA ASN A 27 -23.47 22.71 11.65
C ASN A 27 -23.70 21.20 11.68
N SER A 28 -24.87 20.74 11.22
CA SER A 28 -25.18 19.31 11.13
C SER A 28 -24.27 18.60 10.11
N MET A 29 -24.01 19.22 8.97
CA MET A 29 -23.11 18.70 7.93
C MET A 29 -21.65 18.68 8.37
N GLU A 30 -21.17 19.68 9.11
CA GLU A 30 -19.82 19.68 9.67
C GLU A 30 -19.62 18.51 10.64
N ASN A 31 -20.58 18.28 11.53
CA ASN A 31 -20.52 17.18 12.49
C ASN A 31 -20.55 15.80 11.80
N ASN A 32 -21.39 15.63 10.78
CA ASN A 32 -21.45 14.40 10.00
C ASN A 32 -20.19 14.19 9.14
N GLY A 33 -19.66 15.26 8.55
CA GLY A 33 -18.42 15.22 7.76
C GLY A 33 -17.20 14.84 8.62
N ARG A 34 -17.11 15.37 9.84
CA ARG A 34 -16.09 14.97 10.83
C ARG A 34 -16.22 13.51 11.23
N PHE A 35 -17.43 13.02 11.53
CA PHE A 35 -17.67 11.61 11.86
C PHE A 35 -17.26 10.66 10.72
N ILE A 36 -17.59 10.99 9.48
CA ILE A 36 -17.20 10.21 8.31
C ILE A 36 -15.68 10.25 8.11
N GLY A 37 -15.05 11.43 8.23
CA GLY A 37 -13.61 11.60 8.10
C GLY A 37 -12.81 10.81 9.13
N ASP A 38 -13.20 10.90 10.40
CA ASP A 38 -12.53 10.19 11.50
C ASP A 38 -12.75 8.67 11.41
N GLY A 39 -13.97 8.23 11.07
CA GLY A 39 -14.29 6.81 10.90
C GLY A 39 -13.55 6.16 9.72
N ILE A 40 -13.46 6.84 8.58
CA ILE A 40 -12.70 6.37 7.41
C ILE A 40 -11.20 6.36 7.72
N SER A 41 -10.68 7.41 8.38
CA SER A 41 -9.26 7.49 8.73
C SER A 41 -8.85 6.38 9.69
N GLN A 42 -9.66 6.09 10.70
CA GLN A 42 -9.44 4.97 11.61
C GLN A 42 -9.54 3.62 10.90
N GLY A 43 -10.54 3.43 10.03
CA GLY A 43 -10.70 2.21 9.23
C GLY A 43 -9.51 1.93 8.32
N ILE A 44 -9.03 2.93 7.56
CA ILE A 44 -7.87 2.81 6.67
C ILE A 44 -6.58 2.58 7.47
N PHE A 45 -6.40 3.27 8.60
CA PHE A 45 -5.23 3.05 9.46
C PHE A 45 -5.20 1.62 9.99
N ASN A 46 -6.34 1.09 10.43
CA ASN A 46 -6.43 -0.28 10.94
C ASN A 46 -6.17 -1.32 9.83
N ILE A 47 -6.74 -1.14 8.64
CA ILE A 47 -6.48 -2.00 7.47
C ILE A 47 -5.00 -1.98 7.09
N THR A 48 -4.39 -0.79 7.04
CA THR A 48 -2.97 -0.62 6.72
C THR A 48 -2.09 -1.34 7.73
N ASN A 49 -2.39 -1.22 9.02
CA ASN A 49 -1.68 -1.94 10.07
C ASN A 49 -1.85 -3.47 9.95
N THR A 50 -3.05 -3.96 9.67
CA THR A 50 -3.31 -5.39 9.46
C THR A 50 -2.54 -5.93 8.26
N ILE A 51 -2.54 -5.23 7.12
CA ILE A 51 -1.78 -5.61 5.92
C ILE A 51 -0.26 -5.59 6.20
N ASN A 52 0.23 -4.56 6.89
CA ASN A 52 1.63 -4.49 7.27
C ASN A 52 1.99 -5.63 8.23
N GLN A 53 1.10 -6.01 9.14
CA GLN A 53 1.31 -7.13 10.04
C GLN A 53 1.32 -8.48 9.30
N GLU A 54 0.42 -8.69 8.33
CA GLU A 54 0.43 -9.88 7.47
C GLU A 54 1.70 -9.98 6.61
N ASN A 55 2.21 -8.87 6.09
CA ASN A 55 3.48 -8.84 5.37
C ASN A 55 4.68 -9.10 6.29
N ASN A 56 4.67 -8.59 7.51
CA ASN A 56 5.74 -8.83 8.49
C ASN A 56 5.73 -10.26 9.05
N ASN A 57 4.56 -10.89 9.15
CA ASN A 57 4.44 -12.31 9.56
C ASN A 57 4.79 -13.28 8.42
N ASN A 58 4.89 -12.81 7.18
CA ASN A 58 5.39 -13.57 6.02
C ASN A 58 6.85 -13.28 5.68
N LEU A 59 7.61 -12.60 6.55
CA LEU A 59 9.06 -12.40 6.34
C LEU A 59 9.88 -13.71 6.42
N ASP A 60 9.29 -14.80 6.89
CA ASP A 60 9.87 -16.15 6.77
C ASP A 60 9.74 -16.76 5.35
N SER A 61 9.06 -16.05 4.44
CA SER A 61 8.93 -16.42 3.02
C SER A 61 9.68 -15.48 2.09
N LYS A 62 10.76 -14.84 2.55
CA LYS A 62 11.77 -14.26 1.64
C LYS A 62 12.53 -15.39 0.94
N ASP A 63 11.83 -16.18 0.15
CA ASP A 63 12.35 -17.18 -0.79
C ASP A 63 12.92 -16.51 -2.04
N ILE A 64 13.19 -15.21 -1.97
CA ILE A 64 13.72 -14.38 -3.05
C ILE A 64 15.04 -13.78 -2.58
N LEU A 65 16.14 -14.22 -3.21
CA LEU A 65 17.51 -13.82 -2.94
C LEU A 65 18.00 -12.92 -4.07
N SER A 66 18.64 -11.82 -3.71
CA SER A 66 19.46 -11.03 -4.64
C SER A 66 20.74 -11.77 -5.03
N LEU A 67 21.46 -11.28 -6.04
CA LEU A 67 22.73 -11.87 -6.47
C LEU A 67 23.77 -12.01 -5.33
N ASP A 68 23.88 -11.02 -4.44
CA ASP A 68 24.75 -11.09 -3.26
C ASP A 68 24.28 -12.18 -2.28
N GLU A 69 22.99 -12.17 -1.95
CA GLU A 69 22.39 -13.14 -1.01
C GLU A 69 22.51 -14.57 -1.54
N ALA A 70 22.32 -14.78 -2.84
CA ALA A 70 22.48 -16.07 -3.51
C ALA A 70 23.95 -16.53 -3.54
N ALA A 71 24.90 -15.64 -3.81
CA ALA A 71 26.32 -15.95 -3.78
C ALA A 71 26.76 -16.39 -2.37
N ARG A 72 26.31 -15.66 -1.35
CA ARG A 72 26.56 -15.99 0.05
C ARG A 72 25.91 -17.31 0.46
N TYR A 73 24.68 -17.57 0.00
CA TYR A 73 23.98 -18.83 0.24
C TYR A 73 24.72 -20.04 -0.38
N LEU A 74 25.28 -19.86 -1.57
CA LEU A 74 26.09 -20.86 -2.27
C LEU A 74 27.53 -20.94 -1.78
N GLY A 75 27.98 -20.05 -0.89
CA GLY A 75 29.36 -20.01 -0.41
C GLY A 75 30.41 -19.62 -1.47
N ILE A 76 29.98 -18.95 -2.54
CA ILE A 76 30.85 -18.52 -3.65
C ILE A 76 30.90 -16.99 -3.76
N SER A 77 31.87 -16.46 -4.50
CA SER A 77 31.92 -15.03 -4.77
C SER A 77 30.87 -14.60 -5.80
N GLN A 78 30.45 -13.35 -5.73
CA GLN A 78 29.48 -12.77 -6.67
C GLN A 78 29.97 -12.85 -8.13
N GLU A 79 31.27 -12.69 -8.38
CA GLU A 79 31.82 -12.83 -9.74
C GLU A 79 31.71 -14.27 -10.25
N ARG A 80 31.92 -15.25 -9.36
CA ARG A 80 31.80 -16.66 -9.72
C ARG A 80 30.35 -17.05 -10.00
N LEU A 81 29.39 -16.53 -9.22
CA LEU A 81 27.97 -16.72 -9.49
C LEU A 81 27.57 -16.08 -10.83
N THR A 82 28.06 -14.88 -11.12
CA THR A 82 27.83 -14.21 -12.41
C THR A 82 28.37 -15.03 -13.58
N GLN A 83 29.55 -15.63 -13.44
CA GLN A 83 30.11 -16.53 -14.45
C GLN A 83 29.28 -17.80 -14.65
N VAL A 84 28.67 -18.33 -13.59
CA VAL A 84 27.76 -19.49 -13.69
C VAL A 84 26.52 -19.11 -14.49
N ILE A 85 25.89 -17.96 -14.21
CA ILE A 85 24.74 -17.47 -14.98
C ILE A 85 25.09 -17.31 -16.46
N ILE A 86 26.29 -16.84 -16.79
CA ILE A 86 26.72 -16.61 -18.17
C ILE A 86 27.12 -17.92 -18.88
N LYS A 87 27.70 -18.88 -18.18
CA LYS A 87 28.17 -20.16 -18.76
C LYS A 87 27.12 -21.26 -18.78
N ASP A 88 26.17 -21.20 -17.86
CA ASP A 88 25.18 -22.25 -17.62
C ASP A 88 23.80 -21.60 -17.45
N ASP A 89 23.02 -21.62 -18.54
CA ASP A 89 21.64 -21.13 -18.58
C ASP A 89 20.69 -21.93 -17.69
N SER A 90 21.16 -23.00 -17.04
CA SER A 90 20.33 -23.88 -16.21
C SER A 90 20.12 -23.37 -14.78
N ILE A 91 20.80 -22.29 -14.37
CA ILE A 91 20.61 -21.72 -13.03
C ILE A 91 19.25 -20.99 -12.96
N PRO A 92 18.39 -21.30 -11.98
CA PRO A 92 17.08 -20.68 -11.88
C PRO A 92 17.19 -19.24 -11.36
N CYS A 93 17.30 -18.31 -12.31
CA CYS A 93 17.37 -16.87 -12.04
C CYS A 93 16.41 -16.10 -12.96
N VAL A 94 15.94 -14.96 -12.48
CA VAL A 94 15.08 -14.04 -13.23
C VAL A 94 15.72 -12.67 -13.19
N GLN A 95 15.85 -12.03 -14.34
CA GLN A 95 16.32 -10.65 -14.42
C GLN A 95 15.14 -9.69 -14.31
N ILE A 96 15.13 -8.85 -13.28
CA ILE A 96 14.10 -7.83 -13.04
C ILE A 96 14.80 -6.48 -12.95
N SER A 97 14.43 -5.54 -13.82
CA SER A 97 14.99 -4.18 -13.83
C SER A 97 16.52 -4.10 -13.91
N GLY A 98 17.16 -5.10 -14.52
CA GLY A 98 18.62 -5.18 -14.66
C GLY A 98 19.33 -5.92 -13.52
N GLU A 99 18.62 -6.31 -12.46
CA GLU A 99 19.15 -7.10 -11.35
C GLU A 99 18.76 -8.58 -11.47
N PHE A 100 19.67 -9.48 -11.09
CA PHE A 100 19.40 -10.91 -11.05
C PHE A 100 18.81 -11.30 -9.70
N ILE A 101 17.65 -11.94 -9.75
CA ILE A 101 16.89 -12.40 -8.60
C ILE A 101 16.74 -13.92 -8.67
N PHE A 102 16.95 -14.58 -7.53
CA PHE A 102 16.96 -16.04 -7.39
C PHE A 102 15.87 -16.48 -6.43
N SER A 103 15.18 -17.57 -6.74
CA SER A 103 14.34 -18.20 -5.73
C SER A 103 15.20 -19.13 -4.87
N LYS A 104 15.14 -19.00 -3.54
CA LYS A 104 15.87 -19.86 -2.59
C LYS A 104 15.56 -21.34 -2.82
N ASN A 105 14.27 -21.67 -2.99
CA ASN A 105 13.83 -23.04 -3.20
C ASN A 105 14.33 -23.61 -4.54
N ALA A 106 14.25 -22.82 -5.61
CA ALA A 106 14.76 -23.24 -6.92
C ALA A 106 16.29 -23.38 -6.91
N LEU A 107 17.00 -22.50 -6.21
CA LEU A 107 18.45 -22.56 -6.04
C LEU A 107 18.87 -23.82 -5.26
N GLU A 108 18.14 -24.17 -4.21
CA GLU A 108 18.38 -25.37 -3.42
C GLU A 108 18.15 -26.66 -4.24
N GLU A 109 17.07 -26.71 -5.03
CA GLU A 109 16.78 -27.83 -5.94
C GLU A 109 17.85 -27.95 -7.04
N TRP A 110 18.29 -26.81 -7.58
CA TRP A 110 19.38 -26.76 -8.54
C TRP A 110 20.69 -27.29 -7.95
N VAL A 111 21.09 -26.90 -6.73
CA VAL A 111 22.31 -27.42 -6.07
C VAL A 111 22.24 -28.95 -5.90
N LYS A 112 21.07 -29.47 -5.49
CA LYS A 112 20.85 -30.91 -5.30
C LYS A 112 20.97 -31.69 -6.62
N THR A 113 20.46 -31.15 -7.71
CA THR A 113 20.39 -31.82 -9.02
C THR A 113 21.65 -31.64 -9.87
N SER A 114 22.28 -30.47 -9.83
CA SER A 114 23.42 -30.09 -10.67
C SER A 114 24.77 -30.69 -10.22
N LYS A 115 24.84 -31.34 -9.06
CA LYS A 115 26.11 -31.74 -8.39
C LYS A 115 27.09 -30.56 -8.28
N PHE A 116 26.56 -29.33 -8.19
CA PHE A 116 27.39 -28.14 -8.01
C PHE A 116 28.19 -28.28 -6.73
N LYS A 117 29.51 -28.43 -6.88
CA LYS A 117 30.41 -28.62 -5.75
C LYS A 117 30.71 -27.26 -5.15
N MET A 118 30.13 -27.00 -3.97
CA MET A 118 30.51 -25.88 -3.10
C MET A 118 32.02 -25.85 -2.89
#